data_AF-A0A926TGX4-F1
#
_entry.id   AF-A0A926TGX4-F1
#
_cell.length_a   1.000
_cell.length_b   1.000
_cell.length_c   1.000
_cell.angle_alpha   90.00
_cell.angle_beta   90.00
_cell.angle_gamma   90.00
#
_symmetry.space_group_name_H-M   'P 1'
#
loop_
_entity.id
_entity.type
_entity.pdbx_description
1 polymer ?
#
loop_
_entity_poly.entity_id
_entity_poly.type
_entity_poly.pdbx_seq_one_letter_code
_entity_poly.pdbx_strand_id
1 'polypeptide(L)'
;MNSVDLAFMPALEQARLIRSKDISPLELTELYLRRIEQLNPQLGSYVAIAAEQAIADARAKTERLAGDSSELPLFFGVPVSIKDLNAVAGLPCAYGVRWLKQRIATEDDGVVTRIKQ
;
A
#
# COMPACT_ATOMS: atom_id res chain seq x y z
N MET A 1 -6.20 20.19 -3.58
CA MET A 1 -4.82 19.66 -3.59
C MET A 1 -4.67 18.82 -4.84
N ASN A 2 -3.60 18.98 -5.62
CA ASN A 2 -3.41 18.13 -6.80
C ASN A 2 -2.84 16.76 -6.40
N SER A 3 -2.87 15.78 -7.31
CA SER A 3 -2.41 14.41 -7.04
C SER A 3 -0.90 14.29 -6.82
N VAL A 4 -0.11 15.22 -7.34
CA VAL A 4 1.35 15.26 -7.14
C VAL A 4 1.65 15.72 -5.72
N ASP A 5 1.05 16.82 -5.28
CA ASP A 5 1.22 17.36 -3.92
C ASP A 5 0.85 16.30 -2.87
N LEU A 6 -0.28 15.60 -3.07
CA LEU A 6 -0.71 14.53 -2.17
C LEU A 6 0.29 13.36 -2.14
N ALA A 7 0.87 12.98 -3.28
CA ALA A 7 1.84 11.88 -3.36
C ALA A 7 3.18 12.18 -2.65
N PHE A 8 3.57 13.45 -2.59
CA PHE A 8 4.81 13.91 -1.95
C PHE A 8 4.61 14.38 -0.50
N MET A 9 3.37 14.37 -0.01
CA MET A 9 3.03 14.70 1.36
C MET A 9 3.57 13.66 2.34
N PRO A 10 4.00 14.04 3.56
CA PRO A 10 4.41 13.08 4.58
C PRO A 10 3.29 12.08 4.89
N ALA A 11 3.65 10.81 5.14
CA ALA A 11 2.68 9.76 5.47
C ALA A 11 1.79 10.12 6.68
N LEU A 12 2.32 10.86 7.65
CA LEU A 12 1.56 11.37 8.79
C LEU A 12 0.45 12.35 8.37
N GLU A 13 0.71 13.21 7.40
CA GLU A 13 -0.29 14.13 6.87
C GLU A 13 -1.33 13.41 6.02
N GLN A 14 -0.93 12.41 5.23
CA GLN A 14 -1.87 11.55 4.51
C GLN A 14 -2.78 10.78 5.48
N ALA A 15 -2.21 10.22 6.56
CA ALA A 15 -2.98 9.59 7.63
C ALA A 15 -3.97 10.56 8.28
N ARG A 16 -3.55 11.81 8.52
CA ARG A 16 -4.41 12.87 9.05
C ARG A 16 -5.58 13.15 8.11
N LEU A 17 -5.32 13.29 6.81
CA LEU A 17 -6.36 13.52 5.79
C LEU A 17 -7.35 12.36 5.68
N ILE A 18 -6.87 11.12 5.79
CA ILE A 18 -7.75 9.94 5.87
C ILE A 18 -8.63 10.02 7.11
N ARG A 19 -8.04 10.31 8.27
CA ARG A 19 -8.78 10.37 9.54
C ARG A 19 -9.83 11.49 9.56
N SER A 20 -9.54 12.64 8.98
CA SER A 20 -10.50 13.75 8.79
C SER A 20 -11.51 13.49 7.67
N LYS A 21 -11.38 12.38 6.93
CA LYS A 21 -12.23 12.01 5.77
C LYS A 21 -12.11 13.01 4.61
N ASP A 22 -11.02 13.78 4.56
CA ASP A 22 -10.70 14.68 3.43
C ASP A 22 -10.30 13.89 2.17
N ILE A 23 -9.74 12.69 2.38
CA ILE A 23 -9.50 11.67 1.35
C ILE A 23 -9.86 10.29 1.92
N SER A 24 -10.14 9.33 1.06
CA SER A 24 -10.34 7.92 1.42
C SER A 24 -9.08 7.06 1.21
N PRO A 25 -8.95 5.93 1.93
CA PRO A 25 -7.93 4.92 1.65
C PRO A 25 -7.93 4.47 0.18
N LEU A 26 -9.12 4.34 -0.42
CA LEU A 26 -9.27 3.95 -1.82
C LEU A 26 -8.69 5.00 -2.77
N GLU A 27 -9.04 6.28 -2.60
CA GLU A 27 -8.51 7.37 -3.43
C GLU A 27 -6.98 7.46 -3.37
N LEU A 28 -6.40 7.33 -2.17
CA LEU A 28 -4.95 7.35 -1.99
C LEU A 28 -4.28 6.13 -2.63
N THR A 29 -4.87 4.94 -2.49
CA THR A 29 -4.35 3.71 -3.10
C THR A 29 -4.39 3.79 -4.63
N GLU A 30 -5.51 4.23 -5.21
CA GLU A 30 -5.64 4.41 -6.66
C GLU A 30 -4.66 5.47 -7.20
N LEU A 31 -4.42 6.54 -6.44
CA LEU A 31 -3.41 7.55 -6.78
C LEU A 31 -2.02 6.91 -6.90
N TYR A 32 -1.61 6.08 -5.95
CA TYR A 32 -0.30 5.44 -6.00
C TYR A 32 -0.21 4.38 -7.10
N LEU A 33 -1.27 3.60 -7.35
CA LEU A 33 -1.30 2.64 -8.44
C LEU A 33 -1.15 3.31 -9.81
N ARG A 34 -1.86 4.43 -10.05
CA ARG A 34 -1.69 5.24 -11.29
C ARG A 34 -0.26 5.76 -11.44
N ARG A 35 0.36 6.21 -10.35
CA ARG A 35 1.76 6.69 -10.39
C ARG A 35 2.74 5.56 -10.66
N ILE A 36 2.52 4.39 -10.07
CA ILE A 36 3.33 3.18 -10.34
C ILE A 36 3.23 2.83 -11.82
N GLU A 37 2.02 2.78 -12.38
CA GLU A 37 1.80 2.47 -13.80
C GLU A 37 2.57 3.44 -14.72
N GLN A 38 2.53 4.74 -14.42
CA GLN A 38 3.21 5.76 -15.23
C GLN A 38 4.74 5.77 -15.08
N LEU A 39 5.25 5.56 -13.87
CA LEU A 39 6.67 5.83 -13.53
C LEU A 39 7.52 4.56 -13.43
N ASN A 40 6.95 3.44 -13.00
CA ASN A 40 7.72 2.22 -12.78
C ASN A 40 8.40 1.65 -14.05
N PRO A 41 7.85 1.78 -15.28
CA PRO A 41 8.56 1.38 -16.48
C PRO A 41 9.90 2.10 -16.71
N GLN A 42 10.06 3.31 -16.17
CA GLN A 42 11.28 4.11 -16.27
C GLN A 42 12.19 3.93 -15.05
N LEU A 43 11.61 3.74 -13.87
CA LEU A 43 12.35 3.71 -12.60
C LEU A 43 12.74 2.29 -12.14
N GLY A 44 11.98 1.26 -12.54
CA GLY A 44 12.20 -0.13 -12.12
C GLY A 44 12.13 -0.35 -10.60
N SER A 45 11.35 0.47 -9.87
CA SER A 45 11.32 0.48 -8.40
C SER A 45 10.49 -0.64 -7.78
N TYR A 46 9.49 -1.18 -8.49
CA TYR A 46 8.64 -2.26 -8.04
C TYR A 46 8.79 -3.49 -8.93
N VAL A 47 9.05 -4.64 -8.30
CA VAL A 47 9.19 -5.95 -8.97
C VAL A 47 7.89 -6.74 -9.03
N ALA A 48 6.96 -6.46 -8.12
CA ALA A 48 5.62 -7.02 -8.05
C ALA A 48 4.65 -5.96 -7.49
N ILE A 49 3.42 -5.92 -8.00
CA ILE A 49 2.39 -4.97 -7.57
C ILE A 49 1.19 -5.76 -7.05
N ALA A 50 0.80 -5.51 -5.80
CA ALA A 50 -0.36 -6.13 -5.15
C ALA A 50 -1.68 -5.43 -5.52
N ALA A 51 -1.90 -5.06 -6.78
CA ALA A 51 -2.96 -4.11 -7.17
C ALA A 51 -4.35 -4.54 -6.69
N GLU A 52 -4.73 -5.80 -6.95
CA GLU A 52 -6.03 -6.34 -6.55
C GLU A 52 -6.19 -6.39 -5.03
N GLN A 53 -5.18 -6.90 -4.31
CA GLN A 53 -5.18 -6.98 -2.85
C GLN A 53 -5.25 -5.59 -2.21
N ALA A 54 -4.48 -4.63 -2.73
CA ALA A 54 -4.45 -3.26 -2.23
C ALA A 54 -5.79 -2.54 -2.44
N ILE A 55 -6.42 -2.71 -3.61
CA ILE A 55 -7.75 -2.14 -3.87
C ILE A 55 -8.81 -2.78 -2.96
N ALA A 56 -8.78 -4.10 -2.77
CA ALA A 56 -9.73 -4.79 -1.90
C ALA A 56 -9.61 -4.31 -0.44
N ASP A 57 -8.39 -4.25 0.10
CA ASP A 57 -8.12 -3.72 1.45
C ASP A 57 -8.53 -2.25 1.58
N ALA A 58 -8.19 -1.41 0.60
CA ALA A 58 -8.52 0.01 0.62
C ALA A 58 -10.05 0.26 0.55
N ARG A 59 -10.81 -0.57 -0.18
CA ARG A 59 -12.28 -0.53 -0.19
C ARG A 59 -12.85 -0.85 1.20
N ALA A 60 -12.42 -1.97 1.80
CA ALA A 60 -12.87 -2.36 3.13
C ALA A 60 -12.50 -1.30 4.19
N LYS A 61 -11.31 -0.69 4.10
CA LYS A 61 -10.89 0.40 5.00
C LYS A 61 -11.70 1.69 4.77
N THR A 62 -12.07 1.99 3.52
CA THR A 62 -12.94 3.12 3.20
C THR A 62 -14.33 2.94 3.80
N GLU A 63 -14.89 1.73 3.73
CA GLU A 63 -16.17 1.41 4.37
C GLU A 63 -16.08 1.54 5.90
N ARG A 64 -15.03 0.99 6.52
CA ARG A 64 -14.82 1.09 7.97
C ARG A 64 -14.59 2.54 8.44
N LEU A 65 -13.96 3.38 7.62
CA LEU A 65 -13.76 4.81 7.91
C LEU A 65 -15.09 5.58 8.04
N ALA A 66 -16.19 5.06 7.52
CA ALA A 66 -17.51 5.67 7.71
C ALA A 66 -17.93 5.72 9.19
N GLY A 67 -17.45 4.78 10.02
CA GLY A 67 -17.69 4.73 11.45
C GLY A 67 -16.86 5.72 12.28
N ASP A 68 -16.65 5.38 13.56
CA ASP A 68 -15.79 6.17 14.46
C ASP A 68 -14.31 5.96 14.09
N SER A 69 -13.63 7.07 13.82
CA SER A 69 -12.22 7.10 13.45
C SER A 69 -11.27 7.13 14.65
N SER A 70 -11.79 7.33 15.87
CA SER A 70 -10.98 7.48 17.09
C SER A 70 -10.17 6.22 17.42
N GLU A 71 -10.73 5.04 17.14
CA GLU A 71 -10.11 3.73 17.41
C GLU A 71 -9.23 3.21 16.26
N LEU A 72 -9.18 3.92 15.12
CA LEU A 72 -8.39 3.47 13.97
C LEU A 72 -6.88 3.63 14.23
N PRO A 73 -6.04 2.67 13.81
CA PRO A 73 -4.59 2.79 13.86
C PRO A 73 -4.06 4.07 13.20
N LEU A 74 -2.88 4.53 13.62
CA LEU A 74 -2.32 5.81 13.15
C LEU A 74 -2.23 5.88 11.62
N PHE A 75 -1.73 4.82 10.98
CA PHE A 75 -1.57 4.74 9.51
C PHE A 75 -2.71 4.00 8.81
N PHE A 76 -3.89 3.94 9.41
CA PHE A 76 -5.05 3.28 8.82
C PHE A 76 -5.33 3.79 7.40
N GLY A 77 -5.24 2.91 6.41
CA GLY A 77 -5.50 3.23 5.01
C GLY A 77 -4.37 3.91 4.24
N VAL A 78 -3.21 4.14 4.87
CA VAL A 78 -2.01 4.63 4.17
C VAL A 78 -1.31 3.44 3.49
N PRO A 79 -1.11 3.45 2.16
CA PRO A 79 -0.45 2.36 1.46
C PRO A 79 1.06 2.34 1.75
N VAL A 80 1.62 1.13 1.84
CA VAL A 80 3.03 0.90 2.19
C VAL A 80 3.67 -0.02 1.16
N SER A 81 4.89 0.32 0.73
CA SER A 81 5.71 -0.59 -0.07
C SER A 81 6.51 -1.54 0.83
N ILE A 82 6.54 -2.81 0.46
CA ILE A 82 7.33 -3.84 1.15
C ILE A 82 8.52 -4.20 0.26
N LYS A 83 9.71 -4.20 0.87
CA LYS A 83 10.93 -4.58 0.15
C LYS A 83 10.86 -6.07 -0.21
N ASP A 84 11.41 -6.46 -1.36
CA ASP A 84 11.58 -7.85 -1.83
C ASP A 84 12.59 -8.65 -0.98
N LEU A 85 12.55 -8.48 0.33
CA LEU A 85 13.25 -9.22 1.38
C LEU A 85 12.27 -9.68 2.47
N ASN A 86 11.03 -9.18 2.45
CA ASN A 86 9.98 -9.56 3.38
C ASN A 86 8.82 -10.13 2.57
N ALA A 87 8.44 -11.36 2.89
CA ALA A 87 7.39 -12.08 2.19
C ALA A 87 6.02 -11.41 2.38
N VAL A 88 5.26 -11.31 1.30
CA VAL A 88 3.84 -10.96 1.31
C VAL A 88 3.09 -12.11 0.66
N ALA A 89 2.13 -12.69 1.38
CA ALA A 89 1.38 -13.87 0.92
C ALA A 89 0.74 -13.64 -0.45
N GLY A 90 0.93 -14.59 -1.37
CA GLY A 90 0.42 -14.54 -2.73
C GLY A 90 1.23 -13.69 -3.71
N LEU A 91 2.35 -13.08 -3.28
CA LEU A 91 3.26 -12.34 -4.17
C LEU A 91 4.62 -13.05 -4.32
N PRO A 92 5.35 -12.79 -5.43
CA PRO A 92 6.74 -13.21 -5.55
C PRO A 92 7.62 -12.59 -4.45
N CYS A 93 8.57 -13.38 -3.94
CA CYS A 93 9.64 -12.88 -3.06
C CYS A 93 10.97 -13.47 -3.52
N ALA A 94 11.80 -12.64 -4.18
CA ALA A 94 12.98 -13.08 -4.92
C ALA A 94 14.30 -12.77 -4.23
N TYR A 95 14.32 -11.91 -3.21
CA TYR A 95 15.56 -11.46 -2.54
C TYR A 95 16.57 -10.84 -3.50
N GLY A 96 16.11 -10.29 -4.62
CA GLY A 96 16.98 -9.84 -5.72
C GLY A 96 17.70 -10.97 -6.48
N VAL A 97 17.40 -12.24 -6.20
CA VAL A 97 18.01 -13.41 -6.85
C VAL A 97 17.14 -13.83 -8.04
N ARG A 98 17.72 -13.79 -9.25
CA ARG A 98 17.01 -14.11 -10.51
C ARG A 98 16.29 -15.46 -10.49
N TRP A 99 16.91 -16.48 -9.88
CA TRP A 99 16.37 -17.84 -9.83
C TRP A 99 15.10 -17.94 -8.98
N LEU A 100 14.90 -17.02 -8.04
CA LEU A 100 13.75 -16.98 -7.13
C LEU A 100 12.60 -16.09 -7.63
N LYS A 101 12.72 -15.48 -8.81
CA LYS A 101 11.75 -14.48 -9.31
C LYS A 101 10.29 -14.98 -9.38
N GLN A 102 10.09 -16.29 -9.51
CA GLN A 102 8.76 -16.91 -9.59
C GLN A 102 8.35 -17.63 -8.29
N ARG A 103 9.14 -17.51 -7.22
CA ARG A 103 8.79 -18.10 -5.93
C ARG A 103 7.72 -17.24 -5.26
N ILE A 104 6.50 -17.76 -5.24
CA ILE A 104 5.37 -17.12 -4.56
C ILE A 104 5.43 -17.45 -3.06
N ALA A 105 5.34 -16.44 -2.23
CA ALA A 105 5.24 -16.61 -0.78
C ALA A 105 3.85 -17.15 -0.39
N THR A 106 3.81 -18.14 0.50
CA THR A 106 2.57 -18.71 1.03
C THR A 106 2.05 -17.99 2.27
N GLU A 107 2.91 -17.21 2.92
CA GLU A 107 2.61 -16.49 4.16
C GLU A 107 3.28 -15.12 4.17
N ASP A 108 2.77 -14.24 5.03
CA ASP A 108 3.39 -12.95 5.30
C ASP A 108 4.58 -13.11 6.24
N ASP A 109 5.61 -12.30 6.05
CA ASP A 109 6.63 -12.07 7.07
C ASP A 109 5.99 -11.49 8.35
N GLY A 110 6.59 -11.75 9.51
CA GLY A 110 6.13 -11.21 10.79
C GLY A 110 6.01 -9.68 10.81
N VAL A 111 6.91 -8.96 10.12
CA VAL A 111 6.79 -7.49 10.00
C VAL A 111 5.60 -7.08 9.14
N VAL A 112 5.35 -7.80 8.04
CA VAL A 112 4.23 -7.54 7.12
C VAL A 112 2.90 -7.79 7.82
N THR A 113 2.83 -8.86 8.63
CA THR A 113 1.65 -9.17 9.45
C THR A 113 1.31 -8.00 10.38
N ARG A 114 2.31 -7.39 11.04
CA ARG A 114 2.10 -6.24 11.93
C ARG A 114 1.72 -4.96 11.19
N ILE A 115 2.26 -4.74 9.99
CA ILE A 115 1.91 -3.58 9.16
C ILE A 115 0.45 -3.65 8.67
N LYS A 116 -0.07 -4.85 8.42
CA LYS A 116 -1.45 -5.06 7.93
C LYS A 116 -2.52 -4.84 9.02
N GLN A 117 -2.17 -4.87 10.30
CA GLN A 117 -3.07 -4.68 11.45
C GLN A 117 -3.59 -3.23 11.54
#